data_AF-A0A1H7F530-F1
#
_entry.id   AF-A0A1H7F530-F1
#
_cell.length_a   1.000
_cell.length_b   1.000
_cell.length_c   1.000
_cell.angle_alpha   90.00
_cell.angle_beta   90.00
_cell.angle_gamma   90.00
#
_symmetry.space_group_name_H-M   'P 1'
#
loop_
_entity.id
_entity.type
_entity.pdbx_description
1 polymer ?
#
loop_
_entity_poly.entity_id
_entity_poly.type
_entity_poly.pdbx_seq_one_letter_code
_entity_poly.pdbx_strand_id
1 'polypeptide(L)'
;MDPTSEAAPRARWTPCTRACYRTLHWPVAQPSRDRSVRATHAARAVCPPLPAPPHRLLAICEEAGLRELVRQHMWRLRTTPLFVHAGDCFDCVTERVADYVVEACGGPLYYSQRHAHLQAGAGLPLLLDEDGRELWLVQLWHAFDDVNFPPALRADFWGWAEPLSVHLLAPRARHDGLTRYAYDTVRSWFATSTSQACPPDDGAR
;
A
#
# COMPACT_ATOMS: atom_id res chain seq x y z
N MET A 1 -23.31 -47.31 -8.53
CA MET A 1 -22.10 -47.37 -9.37
C MET A 1 -22.49 -46.73 -10.68
N ASP A 2 -22.13 -45.52 -11.09
CA ASP A 2 -21.10 -44.50 -10.77
C ASP A 2 -21.66 -43.14 -11.30
N PRO A 3 -21.03 -41.94 -11.14
CA PRO A 3 -19.90 -41.59 -10.30
C PRO A 3 -20.10 -40.29 -9.48
N THR A 4 -19.16 -40.13 -8.55
CA THR A 4 -18.70 -38.95 -7.81
C THR A 4 -18.84 -37.62 -8.59
N SER A 5 -19.69 -36.71 -8.08
CA SER A 5 -19.57 -35.28 -8.38
C SER A 5 -18.70 -34.65 -7.29
N GLU A 6 -17.39 -34.70 -7.49
CA GLU A 6 -16.42 -33.88 -6.75
C GLU A 6 -16.74 -32.41 -7.02
N ALA A 7 -17.48 -31.79 -6.11
CA ALA A 7 -17.68 -30.35 -6.11
C ALA A 7 -16.34 -29.71 -5.75
N ALA A 8 -15.63 -29.21 -6.76
CA ALA A 8 -14.48 -28.33 -6.54
C ALA A 8 -14.86 -27.23 -5.54
N PRO A 9 -14.00 -26.89 -4.56
CA PRO A 9 -14.29 -25.87 -3.58
C PRO A 9 -14.45 -24.53 -4.30
N ARG A 10 -15.70 -24.13 -4.53
CA ARG A 10 -16.02 -22.78 -4.98
C ARG A 10 -15.61 -21.85 -3.85
N ALA A 11 -14.53 -21.10 -4.05
CA ALA A 11 -14.21 -19.96 -3.19
C ALA A 11 -15.45 -19.05 -3.16
N ARG A 12 -16.19 -19.08 -2.05
CA ARG A 12 -17.35 -18.21 -1.79
C ARG A 12 -16.85 -16.80 -1.47
N TRP A 13 -16.23 -16.16 -2.44
CA TRP A 13 -16.04 -14.71 -2.36
C TRP A 13 -17.37 -14.05 -2.71
N THR A 14 -18.01 -13.41 -1.73
CA THR A 14 -19.17 -12.55 -1.94
C THR A 14 -18.68 -11.10 -1.93
N PRO A 15 -18.89 -10.30 -3.00
CA PRO A 15 -18.42 -8.92 -3.02
C PRO A 15 -19.00 -8.13 -1.84
N CYS A 16 -18.14 -7.49 -1.05
CA CYS A 16 -18.59 -6.54 -0.05
C CYS A 16 -19.31 -5.36 -0.74
N THR A 17 -20.41 -4.94 -0.12
CA THR A 17 -21.33 -3.92 -0.64
C THR A 17 -20.69 -2.53 -0.74
N ARG A 18 -21.50 -1.52 -1.12
CA ARG A 18 -21.13 -0.08 -1.11
C ARG A 18 -20.43 0.40 0.18
N ALA A 19 -20.62 -0.27 1.32
CA ALA A 19 -19.99 0.07 2.60
C ALA A 19 -18.46 0.03 2.53
N CYS A 20 -17.88 -0.97 1.85
CA CYS A 20 -16.44 -1.08 1.65
C CYS A 20 -15.84 0.07 0.81
N TYR A 21 -16.65 0.91 0.14
CA TYR A 21 -16.15 2.12 -0.55
C TYR A 21 -15.99 3.29 0.40
N ARG A 22 -16.89 3.42 1.38
CA ARG A 22 -16.86 4.55 2.30
C ARG A 22 -15.64 4.50 3.23
N THR A 23 -15.15 3.30 3.52
CA THR A 23 -13.93 3.05 4.31
C THR A 23 -12.64 3.45 3.59
N LEU A 24 -12.72 3.89 2.33
CA LEU A 24 -11.59 4.19 1.45
C LEU A 24 -11.42 5.67 1.17
N HIS A 25 -12.35 6.46 1.68
CA HIS A 25 -12.27 7.91 1.70
C HIS A 25 -11.64 8.28 3.05
N TRP A 26 -10.31 8.21 3.11
CA TRP A 26 -9.50 8.80 4.18
C TRP A 26 -9.80 10.31 4.23
N PRO A 27 -9.79 11.01 5.40
CA PRO A 27 -10.33 12.35 5.46
C PRO A 27 -9.49 13.23 4.57
N VAL A 28 -10.06 13.60 3.44
CA VAL A 28 -9.44 14.54 2.55
C VAL A 28 -9.58 15.88 3.27
N ALA A 29 -8.48 16.43 3.81
CA ALA A 29 -8.51 17.67 4.58
C ALA A 29 -9.35 18.74 3.87
N GLN A 30 -10.30 19.35 4.60
CA GLN A 30 -10.96 20.56 4.09
C GLN A 30 -9.90 21.67 4.05
N PRO A 31 -9.88 22.52 3.02
CA PRO A 31 -8.85 23.55 2.89
C PRO A 31 -8.87 24.43 4.15
N SER A 32 -7.74 24.47 4.86
CA SER A 32 -7.53 25.48 5.88
C SER A 32 -7.55 26.84 5.17
N ARG A 33 -8.35 27.79 5.69
CA ARG A 33 -8.53 29.13 5.10
C ARG A 33 -7.19 29.86 4.91
N ASP A 34 -6.15 29.51 5.65
CA ASP A 34 -4.81 30.10 5.55
C ASP A 34 -3.96 29.61 4.37
N ARG A 35 -4.23 28.42 3.80
CA ARG A 35 -3.52 27.96 2.58
C ARG A 35 -4.12 28.57 1.30
N SER A 36 -5.17 29.39 1.43
CA SER A 36 -5.90 30.01 0.30
C SER A 36 -5.18 31.19 -0.35
N VAL A 37 -4.04 31.65 0.18
CA VAL A 37 -3.33 32.83 -0.38
C VAL A 37 -2.35 32.46 -1.51
N ARG A 38 -2.19 31.18 -1.86
CA ARG A 38 -1.28 30.72 -2.94
C ARG A 38 -1.93 29.96 -4.10
N ALA A 39 -3.24 29.98 -4.23
CA ALA A 39 -3.94 29.27 -5.30
C ALA A 39 -4.47 30.21 -6.40
N THR A 40 -3.60 31.04 -6.98
CA THR A 40 -3.79 31.57 -8.34
C THR A 40 -2.73 30.98 -9.24
N HIS A 41 -2.99 29.73 -9.63
CA HIS A 41 -2.66 29.11 -10.91
C HIS A 41 -3.21 27.69 -10.81
N ALA A 42 -3.93 27.23 -11.84
CA ALA A 42 -4.38 25.85 -11.93
C ALA A 42 -3.13 24.93 -11.93
N ALA A 43 -2.72 24.49 -10.74
CA ALA A 43 -1.63 23.55 -10.59
C ALA A 43 -2.05 22.26 -11.29
N ARG A 44 -1.42 22.01 -12.43
CA ARG A 44 -1.64 20.81 -13.24
C ARG A 44 -1.38 19.62 -12.33
N ALA A 45 -2.35 18.71 -12.19
CA ALA A 45 -2.14 17.49 -11.41
C ALA A 45 -1.01 16.69 -12.06
N VAL A 46 0.19 16.72 -11.47
CA VAL A 46 1.34 15.97 -11.95
C VAL A 46 1.35 14.64 -11.24
N CYS A 47 0.99 13.59 -11.98
CA CYS A 47 1.30 12.22 -11.59
C CYS A 47 2.57 11.80 -12.34
N PRO A 48 3.62 11.33 -11.64
CA PRO A 48 4.77 10.76 -12.32
C PRO A 48 4.33 9.53 -13.12
N PRO A 49 5.02 9.19 -14.23
CA PRO A 49 4.84 7.90 -14.87
C PRO A 49 4.94 6.78 -13.84
N LEU A 50 3.93 5.91 -13.79
CA LEU A 50 3.94 4.76 -12.90
C LEU A 50 4.82 3.68 -13.55
N PRO A 51 5.99 3.33 -12.97
CA PRO A 51 6.76 2.20 -13.46
C PRO A 51 5.93 0.92 -13.38
N ALA A 52 6.19 -0.02 -14.30
CA ALA A 52 5.63 -1.36 -14.17
C ALA A 52 6.21 -2.01 -12.89
N PRO A 53 5.38 -2.66 -12.06
CA PRO A 53 5.90 -3.48 -10.96
C PRO A 53 6.80 -4.58 -11.51
N PRO A 54 7.93 -4.85 -10.86
CA PRO A 54 8.88 -5.84 -11.35
C PRO A 54 8.31 -7.26 -11.20
N HIS A 55 8.05 -7.95 -12.31
CA HIS A 55 7.49 -9.31 -12.32
C HIS A 55 8.34 -10.34 -11.54
N ARG A 56 9.64 -10.06 -11.35
CA ARG A 56 10.53 -10.89 -10.51
C ARG A 56 10.07 -10.97 -9.05
N LEU A 57 9.29 -10.01 -8.56
CA LEU A 57 8.66 -10.08 -7.24
C LEU A 57 7.79 -11.34 -7.12
N LEU A 58 6.89 -11.57 -8.08
CA LEU A 58 6.03 -12.74 -8.07
C LEU A 58 6.84 -14.03 -8.32
N ALA A 59 7.85 -13.99 -9.19
CA ALA A 59 8.67 -15.16 -9.48
C ALA A 59 9.49 -15.64 -8.26
N ILE A 60 9.86 -14.74 -7.34
CA ILE A 60 10.70 -15.08 -6.18
C ILE A 60 9.89 -15.23 -4.89
N CYS A 61 8.90 -14.36 -4.64
CA CYS A 61 8.06 -14.42 -3.45
C CYS A 61 6.84 -15.35 -3.60
N GLU A 62 6.55 -15.79 -4.83
CA GLU A 62 5.31 -16.47 -5.19
C GLU A 62 4.06 -15.62 -4.85
N GLU A 63 2.87 -16.11 -5.19
CA GLU A 63 1.63 -15.41 -4.85
C GLU A 63 1.47 -15.28 -3.32
N ALA A 64 1.82 -16.33 -2.58
CA ALA A 64 1.66 -16.38 -1.12
C ALA A 64 2.50 -15.30 -0.42
N GLY A 65 3.75 -15.09 -0.83
CA GLY A 65 4.61 -14.06 -0.22
C GLY A 65 4.13 -12.64 -0.50
N LEU A 66 3.61 -12.36 -1.70
CA LEU A 66 3.01 -11.05 -2.01
C LEU A 66 1.72 -10.80 -1.21
N ARG A 67 0.86 -11.82 -1.09
CA ARG A 67 -0.35 -11.72 -0.27
C ARG A 67 -0.01 -11.50 1.20
N GLU A 68 1.00 -12.18 1.73
CA GLU A 68 1.42 -12.02 3.11
C GLU A 68 1.97 -10.62 3.38
N LEU A 69 2.83 -10.09 2.49
CA LEU A 69 3.30 -8.70 2.58
C LEU A 69 2.12 -7.71 2.64
N VAL A 70 1.14 -7.86 1.74
CA VAL A 70 -0.04 -6.99 1.72
C VAL A 70 -0.87 -7.15 2.99
N ARG A 71 -1.11 -8.39 3.46
CA ARG A 71 -1.87 -8.63 4.69
C ARG A 71 -1.20 -7.98 5.89
N GLN A 72 0.13 -8.07 6.02
CA GLN A 72 0.85 -7.41 7.12
C GLN A 72 0.85 -5.90 6.99
N HIS A 73 1.02 -5.36 5.78
CA HIS A 73 0.90 -3.93 5.56
C HIS A 73 -0.49 -3.40 5.93
N MET A 74 -1.54 -4.07 5.48
CA MET A 74 -2.91 -3.73 5.83
C MET A 74 -3.13 -3.86 7.34
N TRP A 75 -2.68 -4.95 7.97
CA TRP A 75 -2.74 -5.14 9.43
C TRP A 75 -2.18 -3.91 10.15
N ARG A 76 -1.00 -3.44 9.73
CA ARG A 76 -0.34 -2.27 10.34
C ARG A 76 -1.17 -1.01 10.21
N LEU A 77 -1.84 -0.85 9.07
CA LEU A 77 -2.72 0.27 8.81
C LEU A 77 -4.04 0.21 9.59
N ARG A 78 -4.46 -0.96 10.08
CA ARG A 78 -5.76 -1.18 10.75
C ARG A 78 -5.99 -0.27 11.95
N THR A 79 -4.95 -0.03 12.74
CA THR A 79 -5.01 0.79 13.96
C THR A 79 -4.66 2.25 13.70
N THR A 80 -4.07 2.53 12.54
CA THR A 80 -3.86 3.91 12.10
C THR A 80 -5.20 4.49 11.67
N PRO A 81 -5.34 5.82 11.66
CA PRO A 81 -6.64 6.34 11.36
C PRO A 81 -7.06 6.02 9.91
N LEU A 82 -6.14 5.69 8.98
CA LEU A 82 -6.43 5.18 7.61
C LEU A 82 -7.53 4.12 7.57
N PHE A 83 -7.55 3.21 8.54
CA PHE A 83 -8.49 2.09 8.57
C PHE A 83 -9.16 1.86 9.94
N VAL A 84 -8.97 2.75 10.93
CA VAL A 84 -9.58 2.59 12.27
C VAL A 84 -11.11 2.49 12.22
N HIS A 85 -11.74 3.07 11.19
CA HIS A 85 -13.19 3.02 10.96
C HIS A 85 -13.62 1.99 9.91
N ALA A 86 -12.72 1.12 9.45
CA ALA A 86 -13.02 0.14 8.41
C ALA A 86 -14.00 -0.96 8.88
N GLY A 87 -14.03 -1.27 10.19
CA GLY A 87 -14.93 -2.26 10.78
C GLY A 87 -14.89 -3.60 10.04
N ASP A 88 -16.06 -4.19 9.82
CA ASP A 88 -16.22 -5.51 9.16
C ASP A 88 -15.80 -5.52 7.68
N CYS A 89 -15.57 -4.35 7.08
CA CYS A 89 -15.15 -4.23 5.69
C CYS A 89 -13.64 -4.45 5.50
N PHE A 90 -12.85 -4.42 6.58
CA PHE A 90 -11.39 -4.39 6.53
C PHE A 90 -10.78 -5.59 5.78
N ASP A 91 -11.23 -6.81 6.06
CA ASP A 91 -10.70 -8.01 5.43
C ASP A 91 -11.01 -8.04 3.92
N CYS A 92 -12.20 -7.57 3.52
CA CYS A 92 -12.54 -7.47 2.11
C CYS A 92 -11.66 -6.45 1.38
N VAL A 93 -11.34 -5.32 2.01
CA VAL A 93 -10.44 -4.33 1.41
C VAL A 93 -9.03 -4.89 1.28
N THR A 94 -8.55 -5.59 2.32
CA THR A 94 -7.24 -6.25 2.32
C THR A 94 -7.09 -7.23 1.17
N GLU A 95 -8.07 -8.12 0.96
CA GLU A 95 -8.05 -9.07 -0.15
C GLU A 95 -8.08 -8.39 -1.52
N ARG A 96 -8.85 -7.30 -1.66
CA ARG A 96 -8.87 -6.54 -2.91
C ARG A 96 -7.51 -5.87 -3.20
N VAL A 97 -6.84 -5.33 -2.19
CA VAL A 97 -5.48 -4.77 -2.36
C VAL A 97 -4.49 -5.88 -2.71
N ALA A 98 -4.62 -7.07 -2.10
CA ALA A 98 -3.78 -8.22 -2.41
C ALA A 98 -3.98 -8.71 -3.85
N ASP A 99 -5.24 -8.82 -4.30
CA ASP A 99 -5.57 -9.13 -5.70
C ASP A 99 -4.95 -8.12 -6.67
N TYR A 100 -4.98 -6.82 -6.34
CA TYR A 100 -4.34 -5.78 -7.15
C TYR A 100 -2.83 -5.98 -7.25
N VAL A 101 -2.15 -6.18 -6.11
CA VAL A 101 -0.68 -6.31 -6.07
C VAL A 101 -0.22 -7.55 -6.81
N VAL A 102 -0.90 -8.68 -6.62
CA VAL A 102 -0.62 -9.94 -7.33
C VAL A 102 -0.78 -9.77 -8.83
N GLU A 103 -1.92 -9.24 -9.28
CA GLU A 103 -2.17 -9.01 -10.71
C GLU A 103 -1.16 -8.03 -11.30
N ALA A 104 -0.89 -6.92 -10.62
CA ALA A 104 0.05 -5.91 -11.07
C ALA A 104 1.45 -6.54 -11.28
N CYS A 105 1.92 -7.39 -10.37
CA CYS A 105 3.20 -8.09 -10.50
C CYS A 105 3.22 -9.21 -11.57
N GLY A 106 2.18 -9.34 -12.40
CA GLY A 106 2.08 -10.32 -13.48
C GLY A 106 1.37 -11.62 -13.11
N GLY A 107 0.64 -11.64 -11.98
CA GLY A 107 -0.15 -12.77 -11.54
C GLY A 107 -1.49 -12.91 -12.28
N PRO A 108 -2.35 -13.85 -11.83
CA PRO A 108 -3.69 -14.01 -12.40
C PRO A 108 -4.53 -12.73 -12.30
N LEU A 109 -5.50 -12.57 -13.20
CA LEU A 109 -6.36 -11.38 -13.34
C LEU A 109 -7.45 -11.26 -12.25
N TYR A 110 -7.12 -11.52 -10.99
CA TYR A 110 -8.07 -11.48 -9.88
C TYR A 110 -8.70 -10.09 -9.70
N TYR A 111 -7.90 -9.03 -9.81
CA TYR A 111 -8.37 -7.68 -9.62
C TYR A 111 -9.30 -7.23 -10.74
N SER A 112 -8.86 -7.39 -11.98
CA SER A 112 -9.62 -6.93 -13.13
C SER A 112 -10.94 -7.68 -13.27
N GLN A 113 -10.96 -8.98 -12.97
CA GLN A 113 -12.18 -9.78 -13.04
C GLN A 113 -13.17 -9.48 -11.92
N ARG A 114 -12.70 -9.19 -10.71
CA ARG A 114 -13.55 -9.04 -9.52
C ARG A 114 -13.88 -7.59 -9.17
N HIS A 115 -12.97 -6.67 -9.48
CA HIS A 115 -12.96 -5.32 -8.90
C HIS A 115 -12.78 -4.17 -9.91
N ALA A 116 -12.40 -4.38 -11.18
CA ALA A 116 -12.12 -3.25 -12.10
C ALA A 116 -13.29 -2.27 -12.32
N HIS A 117 -14.53 -2.70 -12.12
CA HIS A 117 -15.72 -1.85 -12.21
C HIS A 117 -15.90 -0.90 -11.01
N LEU A 118 -15.00 -0.99 -10.03
CA LEU A 118 -15.08 -0.36 -8.73
C LEU A 118 -13.94 0.66 -8.57
N GLN A 119 -14.20 1.94 -8.81
CA GLN A 119 -13.13 2.95 -8.98
C GLN A 119 -13.04 3.95 -7.81
N ALA A 120 -11.83 4.17 -7.27
CA ALA A 120 -11.38 5.42 -6.63
C ALA A 120 -9.84 5.52 -6.52
N GLY A 121 -9.17 6.02 -7.57
CA GLY A 121 -7.69 6.06 -7.70
C GLY A 121 -7.24 5.36 -8.99
N ALA A 122 -5.94 5.09 -9.18
CA ALA A 122 -5.41 4.32 -10.32
C ALA A 122 -5.82 2.83 -10.29
N GLY A 123 -7.11 2.55 -10.30
CA GLY A 123 -7.66 1.22 -10.06
C GLY A 123 -7.70 0.88 -8.57
N LEU A 124 -6.70 1.24 -7.76
CA LEU A 124 -6.70 1.02 -6.31
C LEU A 124 -7.79 1.81 -5.60
N PRO A 125 -8.18 1.40 -4.38
CA PRO A 125 -9.43 1.84 -3.85
C PRO A 125 -9.15 2.66 -2.58
N LEU A 126 -8.37 3.72 -2.69
CA LEU A 126 -7.99 4.57 -1.56
C LEU A 126 -7.64 5.95 -2.11
N LEU A 127 -8.20 6.99 -1.49
CA LEU A 127 -7.84 8.37 -1.80
C LEU A 127 -7.16 8.99 -0.58
N LEU A 128 -5.84 9.16 -0.68
CA LEU A 128 -4.98 9.71 0.36
C LEU A 128 -4.87 11.24 0.26
N ASP A 129 -4.56 11.89 1.37
CA ASP A 129 -3.91 13.20 1.40
C ASP A 129 -2.39 13.03 1.61
N GLU A 130 -1.65 14.13 1.74
CA GLU A 130 -0.19 14.12 1.91
C GLU A 130 0.22 13.30 3.15
N ASP A 131 -0.37 13.58 4.32
CA ASP A 131 -0.08 12.88 5.57
C ASP A 131 -0.47 11.39 5.50
N GLY A 132 -1.62 11.08 4.90
CA GLY A 132 -2.07 9.70 4.67
C GLY A 132 -1.11 8.92 3.79
N ARG A 133 -0.47 9.56 2.80
CA ARG A 133 0.57 8.95 1.98
C ARG A 133 1.83 8.63 2.77
N GLU A 134 2.29 9.55 3.62
CA GLU A 134 3.46 9.30 4.48
C GLU A 134 3.21 8.12 5.42
N LEU A 135 2.03 8.10 6.05
CA LEU A 135 1.60 7.01 6.93
C LEU A 135 1.50 5.67 6.18
N TRP A 136 0.97 5.67 4.96
CA TRP A 136 0.89 4.47 4.13
C TRP A 136 2.30 3.91 3.82
N LEU A 137 3.24 4.78 3.45
CA LEU A 137 4.62 4.41 3.11
C LEU A 137 5.42 3.94 4.33
N VAL A 138 5.31 4.60 5.48
CA VAL A 138 6.05 4.19 6.68
C VAL A 138 5.58 2.83 7.20
N GLN A 139 4.27 2.55 7.13
CA GLN A 139 3.76 1.24 7.51
C GLN A 139 4.15 0.14 6.52
N LEU A 140 4.30 0.47 5.23
CA LEU A 140 4.82 -0.47 4.23
C LEU A 140 6.28 -0.81 4.53
N TRP A 141 7.08 0.19 4.88
CA TRP A 141 8.48 -0.02 5.25
C TRP A 141 8.62 -1.03 6.39
N HIS A 142 7.85 -0.85 7.47
CA HIS A 142 7.87 -1.78 8.59
C HIS A 142 7.25 -3.15 8.27
N ALA A 143 6.29 -3.23 7.34
CA ALA A 143 5.77 -4.52 6.89
C ALA A 143 6.85 -5.38 6.23
N PHE A 144 7.83 -4.77 5.55
CA PHE A 144 8.98 -5.52 5.02
C PHE A 144 9.81 -6.20 6.10
N ASP A 145 9.92 -5.58 7.28
CA ASP A 145 10.65 -6.17 8.41
C ASP A 145 9.87 -7.33 9.01
N ASP A 146 8.57 -7.17 9.24
CA ASP A 146 7.73 -8.21 9.86
C ASP A 146 7.69 -9.52 9.08
N VAL A 147 7.61 -9.43 7.75
CA VAL A 147 7.57 -10.62 6.88
C VAL A 147 8.97 -11.10 6.47
N ASN A 148 10.04 -10.49 7.02
CA ASN A 148 11.42 -10.75 6.62
C ASN A 148 11.63 -10.63 5.10
N PHE A 149 11.04 -9.60 4.49
CA PHE A 149 11.05 -9.41 3.04
C PHE A 149 12.50 -9.23 2.54
N PRO A 150 12.95 -9.96 1.50
CA PRO A 150 14.35 -9.94 1.08
C PRO A 150 14.83 -8.53 0.68
N PRO A 151 16.00 -8.05 1.15
CA PRO A 151 16.47 -6.69 0.89
C PRO A 151 16.54 -6.30 -0.60
N ALA A 152 16.91 -7.24 -1.47
CA ALA A 152 16.93 -7.04 -2.92
C ALA A 152 15.53 -6.75 -3.49
N LEU A 153 14.49 -7.36 -2.93
CA LEU A 153 13.10 -7.20 -3.36
C LEU A 153 12.42 -6.00 -2.70
N ARG A 154 12.90 -5.55 -1.53
CA ARG A 154 12.42 -4.30 -0.91
C ARG A 154 12.66 -3.11 -1.83
N ALA A 155 13.85 -3.01 -2.42
CA ALA A 155 14.19 -1.93 -3.36
C ALA A 155 13.26 -1.93 -4.59
N ASP A 156 12.97 -3.12 -5.12
CA ASP A 156 12.08 -3.33 -6.25
C ASP A 156 10.64 -2.94 -5.96
N PHE A 157 10.10 -3.45 -4.85
CA PHE A 157 8.74 -3.15 -4.44
C PHE A 157 8.61 -1.66 -4.13
N TRP A 158 9.59 -1.07 -3.44
CA TRP A 158 9.60 0.35 -3.10
C TRP A 158 9.69 1.26 -4.33
N GLY A 159 10.51 0.89 -5.32
CA GLY A 159 10.63 1.59 -6.60
C GLY A 159 9.31 1.68 -7.37
N TRP A 160 8.37 0.77 -7.09
CA TRP A 160 7.01 0.82 -7.61
C TRP A 160 6.01 1.49 -6.64
N ALA A 161 6.07 1.14 -5.35
CA ALA A 161 5.13 1.60 -4.33
C ALA A 161 5.21 3.12 -4.07
N GLU A 162 6.40 3.71 -4.09
CA GLU A 162 6.56 5.14 -3.85
C GLU A 162 5.92 5.99 -4.97
N PRO A 163 6.14 5.72 -6.26
CA PRO A 163 5.39 6.38 -7.33
C PRO A 163 3.90 6.05 -7.29
N LEU A 164 3.53 4.79 -7.04
CA LEU A 164 2.12 4.36 -6.93
C LEU A 164 1.38 5.16 -5.87
N SER A 165 2.00 5.43 -4.73
CA SER A 165 1.38 6.20 -3.64
C SER A 165 0.99 7.63 -4.05
N VAL A 166 1.64 8.22 -5.07
CA VAL A 166 1.23 9.52 -5.64
C VAL A 166 -0.07 9.38 -6.46
N HIS A 167 -0.25 8.25 -7.14
CA HIS A 167 -1.50 7.92 -7.85
C HIS A 167 -2.66 7.61 -6.89
N LEU A 168 -2.36 7.28 -5.64
CA LEU A 168 -3.34 7.10 -4.56
C LEU A 168 -3.78 8.42 -3.91
N LEU A 169 -3.08 9.52 -4.15
CA LEU A 169 -3.51 10.82 -3.64
C LEU A 169 -4.82 11.26 -4.29
N ALA A 170 -5.68 11.92 -3.52
CA ALA A 170 -6.82 12.65 -4.04
C ALA A 170 -6.33 13.70 -5.06
N PRO A 171 -7.06 13.98 -6.16
CA PRO A 171 -6.59 14.88 -7.22
C PRO A 171 -6.09 16.24 -6.73
N ARG A 172 -6.71 16.79 -5.68
CA ARG A 172 -6.34 18.08 -5.07
C ARG A 172 -5.07 18.06 -4.22
N ALA A 173 -4.63 16.89 -3.79
CA ALA A 173 -3.38 16.69 -3.04
C ALA A 173 -2.20 16.36 -3.98
N ARG A 174 -2.41 16.32 -5.30
CA ARG A 174 -1.37 16.06 -6.29
C ARG A 174 -0.73 17.37 -6.74
N HIS A 175 0.54 17.56 -6.41
CA HIS A 175 1.32 18.72 -6.83
C HIS A 175 2.81 18.39 -6.96
N ASP A 176 3.57 19.21 -7.69
CA ASP A 176 5.00 18.98 -7.93
C ASP A 176 5.88 19.07 -6.68
N GLY A 177 5.42 19.77 -5.64
CA GLY A 177 6.16 19.94 -4.38
C GLY A 177 6.06 18.77 -3.39
N LEU A 178 5.58 17.59 -3.83
CA LEU A 178 5.46 16.43 -2.94
C LEU A 178 6.83 15.90 -2.53
N THR A 179 7.01 15.60 -1.24
CA THR A 179 8.19 14.89 -0.75
C THR A 179 8.32 13.54 -1.44
N ARG A 180 9.50 13.26 -1.99
CA ARG A 180 9.82 11.98 -2.65
C ARG A 180 10.69 11.14 -1.74
N TYR A 181 10.36 9.86 -1.64
CA TYR A 181 11.02 8.94 -0.71
C TYR A 181 11.85 7.92 -1.49
N ALA A 182 13.02 8.32 -2.00
CA ALA A 182 13.91 7.38 -2.68
C ALA A 182 14.34 6.24 -1.71
N TYR A 183 14.43 5.01 -2.22
CA TYR A 183 14.68 3.82 -1.39
C TYR A 183 15.91 3.96 -0.49
N ASP A 184 17.05 4.40 -1.05
CA ASP A 184 18.29 4.55 -0.29
C ASP A 184 18.21 5.63 0.80
N THR A 185 17.46 6.71 0.53
CA THR A 185 17.21 7.75 1.52
C THR A 185 16.45 7.18 2.71
N VAL A 186 15.34 6.48 2.46
CA VAL A 186 14.53 5.87 3.52
C VAL A 186 15.33 4.81 4.27
N ARG A 187 16.04 3.94 3.55
CA ARG A 187 16.92 2.91 4.13
C ARG A 187 17.92 3.51 5.12
N SER A 188 18.50 4.66 4.81
CA SER A 188 19.47 5.33 5.68
C SER A 188 18.88 5.77 7.02
N TRP A 189 17.60 6.15 7.06
CA TRP A 189 16.92 6.58 8.28
C TRP A 189 16.78 5.42 9.28
N PHE A 190 16.54 4.21 8.78
CA PHE A 190 16.34 3.02 9.62
C PHE A 190 17.63 2.23 9.90
N ALA A 191 18.71 2.43 9.12
CA ALA A 191 20.00 1.78 9.35
C ALA A 191 20.70 2.28 10.63
N THR A 192 20.39 3.48 11.10
CA THR A 192 21.10 4.13 12.22
C THR A 192 20.67 3.59 13.59
N SER A 193 19.52 2.92 13.69
CA SER A 193 18.98 2.41 14.96
C SER A 193 19.65 1.14 15.48
N THR A 194 20.47 0.45 14.69
CA THR A 194 21.14 -0.80 15.10
C THR A 194 22.54 -0.59 15.67
N SER A 195 23.10 0.63 15.59
CA SER A 195 24.48 0.92 16.03
C SER A 195 24.59 1.56 17.42
N GLN A 196 23.48 1.86 18.09
CA GLN A 196 23.47 2.25 19.51
C GLN A 196 23.24 1.02 20.42
N ALA A 197 24.05 -0.03 20.25
CA ALA A 197 24.24 -1.01 21.31
C ALA A 197 25.34 -0.49 22.24
N CYS A 198 25.00 -0.33 23.51
CA CYS A 198 25.87 0.16 24.59
C CYS A 198 27.27 -0.51 24.55
N PRO A 199 28.39 0.24 24.69
CA PRO A 199 29.68 -0.40 24.88
C PRO A 199 29.65 -1.22 26.18
N PRO A 200 30.36 -2.37 26.24
CA PRO A 200 30.51 -3.09 27.50
C PRO A 200 31.21 -2.18 28.52
N ASP A 201 30.65 -2.12 29.71
CA ASP A 201 31.23 -1.48 30.88
C ASP A 201 32.53 -2.23 31.23
N ASP A 202 33.67 -1.66 30.84
CA ASP A 202 34.99 -2.10 31.31
C ASP A 202 35.14 -1.65 32.77
N GLY A 203 34.48 -2.42 33.65
CA GLY A 203 34.60 -2.34 35.09
C GLY A 203 35.97 -2.84 35.53
N ALA A 204 36.96 -1.95 35.51
CA ALA A 204 38.22 -2.13 36.23
C ALA A 204 37.98 -1.98 37.74
N ARG A 205 38.12 -3.07 38.50
CA ARG A 205 38.84 -3.13 39.80
C ARG A 205 38.99 -4.56 40.31
#